data_AF-A0A0D0E5F4-F1
#
_entry.id   AF-A0A0D0E5F4-F1
#
_cell.length_a   1.000
_cell.length_b   1.000
_cell.length_c   1.000
_cell.angle_alpha   90.00
_cell.angle_beta   90.00
_cell.angle_gamma   90.00
#
_symmetry.space_group_name_H-M   'P 1'
#
loop_
_entity.id
_entity.type
_entity.pdbx_description
1 polymer ?
#
loop_
_entity_poly.entity_id
_entity_poly.type
_entity_poly.pdbx_seq_one_letter_code
_entity_poly.pdbx_strand_id
1 'polypeptide(L)' 'TGEGIAEEKRTKVARKIYVACDFCRGRKLRCDGSKPCCSNCATRSLVCRYQ' A
#
# COMPACT_ATOMS: atom_id res chain seq x y z
N THR A 1 -38.51 -0.01 14.80
CA THR A 1 -38.02 0.38 13.47
C THR A 1 -36.52 0.21 13.48
N GLY A 2 -36.03 -0.88 12.87
CA GLY A 2 -34.60 -1.08 12.63
C GLY A 2 -34.17 -0.40 11.34
N GLU A 3 -32.92 0.05 11.30
CA GLU A 3 -32.05 0.34 10.15
C GLU A 3 -30.84 1.13 10.72
N GLY A 4 -29.62 0.63 10.87
CA GLY A 4 -28.96 -0.45 10.14
C GLY A 4 -27.85 0.09 9.23
N ILE A 5 -26.83 0.72 9.84
CA ILE A 5 -25.42 0.79 9.39
C ILE A 5 -25.18 1.26 7.94
N ALA A 6 -24.94 2.57 7.79
CA ALA A 6 -24.33 3.12 6.58
C ALA A 6 -22.85 2.68 6.48
N GLU A 7 -22.62 1.87 5.46
CA GLU A 7 -21.39 1.20 5.08
C GLU A 7 -20.30 2.17 4.57
N GLU A 8 -19.04 1.76 4.80
CA GLU A 8 -17.91 1.95 3.88
C GLU A 8 -17.13 3.27 3.84
N LYS A 9 -16.60 3.71 4.99
CA LYS A 9 -15.24 4.25 5.00
C LYS A 9 -14.39 3.49 6.01
N ARG A 10 -14.20 2.19 5.76
CA ARG A 10 -13.04 1.49 6.32
C ARG A 10 -11.81 2.13 5.66
N THR A 11 -11.32 3.22 6.24
CA THR A 11 -9.98 3.76 5.98
C THR A 11 -9.09 2.54 6.03
N LYS A 12 -8.65 2.03 4.86
CA LYS A 12 -7.87 0.81 4.78
C LYS A 12 -6.64 1.10 5.63
N VAL A 13 -6.64 0.62 6.87
CA VAL A 13 -5.56 0.86 7.82
C VAL A 13 -4.34 0.34 7.09
N ALA A 14 -3.50 1.26 6.63
CA ALA A 14 -2.36 0.92 5.81
C ALA A 14 -1.60 -0.11 6.62
N ARG A 15 -1.54 -1.35 6.11
CA ARG A 15 -0.86 -2.44 6.82
C ARG A 15 0.52 -1.90 7.15
N LYS A 16 0.88 -1.91 8.42
CA LYS A 16 2.16 -1.34 8.85
C LYS A 16 3.25 -2.21 8.26
N ILE A 17 3.91 -1.71 7.22
CA ILE A 17 4.98 -2.44 6.56
C ILE A 17 6.28 -2.16 7.31
N TYR A 18 7.06 -3.21 7.53
CA TYR A 18 8.34 -3.10 8.23
C TYR A 18 9.44 -2.56 7.31
N VAL A 19 9.35 -2.83 6.01
CA VAL A 19 10.33 -2.38 5.01
C VAL A 19 9.63 -1.89 3.73
N ALA A 20 10.02 -0.71 3.26
CA ALA A 20 9.64 -0.21 1.94
C ALA A 20 10.54 -0.84 0.86
N CYS A 21 10.01 -1.05 -0.35
CA CYS A 21 10.83 -1.52 -1.47
C CYS A 21 11.96 -0.53 -1.79
N ASP A 22 13.03 -0.99 -2.46
CA ASP A 22 14.22 -0.20 -2.77
C ASP A 22 13.90 1.11 -3.49
N PHE A 23 12.99 1.04 -4.47
CA PHE A 23 12.56 2.20 -5.23
C PHE A 23 11.87 3.25 -4.34
N CYS A 24 10.90 2.82 -3.54
CA CYS A 24 10.19 3.73 -2.63
C CYS A 24 11.12 4.25 -1.53
N ARG A 25 12.05 3.42 -1.04
CA ARG A 25 13.06 3.81 -0.04
C ARG A 25 13.99 4.89 -0.58
N GLY A 26 14.57 4.69 -1.77
CA GLY A 26 15.48 5.64 -2.42
C GLY A 26 14.79 6.96 -2.78
N ARG A 27 13.51 6.92 -3.17
CA ARG A 27 12.71 8.12 -3.48
C ARG A 27 11.93 8.70 -2.31
N LYS A 28 12.08 8.14 -1.10
CA LYS A 28 11.33 8.53 0.11
C LYS A 28 9.80 8.56 -0.10
N LEU A 29 9.29 7.66 -0.94
CA LEU A 29 7.86 7.50 -1.20
C LEU A 29 7.23 6.56 -0.16
N ARG A 30 5.95 6.79 0.15
CA ARG A 30 5.17 5.82 0.94
C ARG A 30 5.05 4.52 0.13
N CYS A 31 5.57 3.43 0.68
CA CYS A 31 5.37 2.09 0.15
C CYS A 31 4.18 1.44 0.86
N ASP A 32 3.34 0.74 0.12
CA ASP A 32 2.21 -0.05 0.62
C ASP A 32 2.59 -1.51 0.90
N GLY A 33 3.81 -1.93 0.51
CA GLY A 33 4.35 -3.24 0.83
C GLY A 33 3.66 -4.43 0.14
N SER A 34 2.81 -4.20 -0.86
CA SER A 34 2.17 -5.30 -1.58
C SER A 34 3.23 -6.17 -2.29
N LYS A 35 3.06 -7.48 -2.21
CA LYS A 35 3.90 -8.47 -2.89
C LYS A 35 3.10 -9.10 -4.05
N PRO A 36 3.72 -9.37 -5.21
CA PRO A 36 5.15 -9.28 -5.51
C PRO A 36 5.67 -7.87 -5.81
N CYS A 37 4.78 -6.88 -6.04
CA CYS A 37 5.13 -5.52 -6.42
C CYS A 37 4.26 -4.52 -5.65
N CYS A 38 4.86 -3.44 -5.12
CA CYS A 38 4.14 -2.37 -4.45
C CYS A 38 3.25 -1.60 -5.43
N SER A 39 2.12 -1.04 -4.98
CA SER A 39 1.20 -0.28 -5.85
C SER A 39 1.92 0.85 -6.58
N ASN A 40 2.84 1.55 -5.91
CA ASN A 40 3.61 2.64 -6.50
C ASN A 40 4.53 2.21 -7.65
N CYS A 41 5.12 1.01 -7.55
CA CYS A 41 5.95 0.43 -8.60
C CYS A 41 5.08 -0.17 -9.70
N ALA A 42 3.96 -0.82 -9.35
CA ALA A 42 3.03 -1.42 -10.29
C ALA A 42 2.41 -0.36 -11.22
N THR A 43 1.89 0.74 -10.68
CA THR A 43 1.33 1.84 -11.50
C THR A 43 2.35 2.45 -12.45
N ARG A 44 3.63 2.51 -12.04
CA ARG A 44 4.70 3.07 -12.85
C ARG A 44 5.39 2.02 -13.74
N SER A 45 4.97 0.76 -13.68
CA SER A 45 5.62 -0.37 -14.34
C SER A 45 7.14 -0.40 -14.08
N LEU A 46 7.54 -0.11 -12.83
CA LEU A 46 8.94 -0.09 -12.41
C LEU A 46 9.29 -1.36 -11.64
N VAL A 47 10.57 -1.72 -11.67
CA VAL A 47 11.12 -2.85 -10.93
C VAL A 47 10.92 -2.62 -9.43
N CYS A 48 10.16 -3.51 -8.79
CA CYS A 48 9.94 -3.51 -7.35
C CYS A 48 10.79 -4.61 -6.71
N ARG A 49 11.81 -4.20 -5.96
CA ARG A 49 12.67 -5.11 -5.21
C ARG A 49 12.54 -4.81 -3.73
N TYR A 50 12.35 -5.87 -2.95
CA TYR A 50 12.42 -5.85 -1.50
C TYR A 50 13.73 -6.54 -1.12
N GLN A 51 14.56 -5.86 -0.33
CA GLN A 51 15.77 -6.39 0.29
C GLN A 51 15.64 -6.26 1.81
#